data_AF-A0A967WQG1-F1
#
_entry.id   AF-A0A967WQG1-F1
#
_cell.length_a   1.000
_cell.length_b   1.000
_cell.length_c   1.000
_cell.angle_alpha   90.00
_cell.angle_beta   90.00
_cell.angle_gamma   90.00
#
_symmetry.space_group_name_H-M   'P 1'
#
loop_
_entity.id
_entity.type
_entity.pdbx_description
1 polymer ?
#
loop_
_entity_poly.entity_id
_entity_poly.type
_entity_poly.pdbx_seq_one_letter_code
_entity_poly.pdbx_strand_id
1 'polypeptide(L)' 'EKAHVVLERLVPEDAYYPFHLNLIRHGRQVCSSRSPSCIECTLRDLCEYYLALEP' A
#
# COMPACT_ATOMS: atom_id res chain seq x y z
N GLU A 1 1.92 16.19 -1.49
CA GLU A 1 1.54 16.76 -0.18
C GLU A 1 0.21 16.23 0.37
N LYS A 2 -0.87 16.13 -0.43
CA LYS A 2 -2.19 15.64 0.04
C LYS A 2 -2.19 14.29 0.79
N ALA A 3 -1.28 13.37 0.45
CA ALA A 3 -1.21 12.05 1.06
C ALA A 3 -0.78 12.08 2.55
N HIS A 4 0.11 13.01 2.94
CA HIS A 4 0.63 13.04 4.33
C HIS A 4 -0.50 13.35 5.32
N VAL A 5 -1.32 14.37 5.03
CA VAL A 5 -2.45 14.77 5.89
C VAL A 5 -3.45 13.64 6.12
N VAL A 6 -3.68 12.79 5.12
CA VAL A 6 -4.60 11.66 5.24
C VAL A 6 -3.97 10.54 6.07
N LEU A 7 -2.71 10.20 5.78
CA LEU A 7 -2.02 9.09 6.44
C LEU A 7 -1.72 9.39 7.92
N GLU A 8 -1.36 10.62 8.26
CA GLU A 8 -1.16 11.05 9.65
C GLU A 8 -2.42 10.91 10.51
N ARG A 9 -3.62 10.96 9.90
CA ARG A 9 -4.89 10.75 10.62
C ARG A 9 -5.24 9.28 10.83
N LEU A 10 -4.65 8.39 10.04
CA LEU A 10 -4.99 6.96 10.01
C LEU A 10 -3.94 6.09 10.72
N VAL A 11 -2.69 6.54 10.74
CA VAL A 11 -1.55 5.80 11.27
C VAL A 11 -1.19 6.37 12.64
N PRO A 12 -0.99 5.56 13.68
CA PRO A 12 -0.42 6.02 14.95
C PRO A 12 0.99 6.62 14.77
N GLU A 13 1.33 7.66 15.54
CA GLU A 13 2.62 8.36 15.39
C GLU A 13 3.84 7.43 15.59
N ASP A 14 3.75 6.49 16.53
CA ASP A 14 4.79 5.49 16.81
C ASP A 14 5.00 4.51 15.64
N ALA A 15 4.02 4.41 14.74
CA ALA A 15 4.06 3.56 13.56
C ALA A 15 4.52 4.29 12.29
N TYR A 16 4.72 5.62 12.28
CA TYR A 16 5.07 6.36 11.06
C TYR A 16 6.31 5.83 10.34
N TYR A 17 7.40 5.64 11.07
CA TYR A 17 8.65 5.15 10.51
C TYR A 17 8.53 3.72 9.95
N PRO A 18 8.05 2.71 10.70
CA PRO A 18 7.87 1.37 10.14
C PRO A 18 6.83 1.34 9.02
N PHE A 19 5.74 2.11 9.11
CA PHE A 19 4.73 2.21 8.06
C PHE A 19 5.32 2.73 6.75
N HIS A 20 6.08 3.83 6.80
CA HIS A 20 6.76 4.41 5.65
C HIS A 20 7.69 3.39 4.96
N LEU A 21 8.53 2.70 5.75
CA LEU A 21 9.45 1.71 5.21
C LEU A 21 8.71 0.51 4.60
N ASN A 22 7.65 0.04 5.24
CA ASN A 22 6.84 -1.06 4.75
C ASN A 22 6.15 -0.70 3.43
N LEU A 23 5.60 0.52 3.30
CA LEU A 23 5.03 1.00 2.05
C LEU A 23 6.06 1.04 0.92
N ILE A 24 7.27 1.57 1.17
CA ILE A 24 8.34 1.61 0.17
C ILE A 24 8.76 0.21 -0.25
N ARG A 25 8.98 -0.68 0.72
CA ARG A 25 9.37 -2.07 0.42
C ARG A 25 8.29 -2.78 -0.38
N HIS A 26 7.03 -2.67 0.05
CA HIS A 26 5.89 -3.26 -0.63
C HIS A 26 5.74 -2.74 -2.06
N GLY A 27 5.83 -1.42 -2.28
CA GLY A 27 5.76 -0.84 -3.63
C GLY A 27 6.93 -1.26 -4.54
N ARG A 28 8.11 -1.53 -3.98
CA ARG A 28 9.27 -1.99 -4.77
C ARG A 28 9.24 -3.48 -5.09
N GLN A 29 8.72 -4.30 -4.19
CA GLN A 29 8.81 -5.77 -4.28
C GLN A 29 7.52 -6.43 -4.77
N VAL A 30 6.36 -5.81 -4.53
CA VAL A 30 5.04 -6.40 -4.80
C VAL A 30 4.17 -5.46 -5.63
N CYS A 31 3.86 -4.27 -5.13
CA CYS A 31 2.94 -3.33 -5.78
C CYS A 31 3.69 -2.34 -6.71
N SER A 32 4.44 -2.87 -7.68
CA SER A 32 5.21 -2.05 -8.62
C SER A 32 4.30 -1.23 -9.55
N SER A 33 4.79 -0.07 -10.01
CA SER A 33 3.98 0.88 -10.80
C SER A 33 3.58 0.38 -12.19
N ARG A 34 4.30 -0.59 -12.75
CA ARG A 34 4.07 -1.10 -14.11
C ARG A 34 3.38 -2.46 -14.13
N SER A 35 3.75 -3.35 -13.21
CA SER A 35 3.22 -4.72 -13.15
C SER A 35 3.25 -5.18 -11.69
N PRO A 36 2.20 -4.88 -10.92
CA PRO A 36 2.12 -5.32 -9.54
C PRO A 36 1.87 -6.84 -9.46
N SER A 37 2.57 -7.52 -8.55
CA SER A 37 2.39 -8.95 -8.26
C SER A 37 1.17 -9.19 -7.37
N CYS A 38 -0.03 -8.82 -7.85
CA CYS A 38 -1.25 -8.81 -7.03
C CYS A 38 -1.61 -10.19 -6.45
N ILE A 39 -1.33 -11.28 -7.16
CA ILE A 39 -1.61 -12.65 -6.70
C ILE A 39 -0.87 -12.98 -5.41
N GLU A 40 0.34 -12.43 -5.24
CA GLU A 40 1.21 -12.64 -4.07
C GLU A 40 1.04 -11.55 -3.02
N CYS A 41 0.18 -10.55 -3.28
CA CYS A 41 0.00 -9.41 -2.39
C CYS A 41 -0.83 -9.79 -1.16
N THR A 42 -0.27 -9.61 0.03
CA THR A 42 -0.98 -9.85 1.30
C THR A 42 -2.18 -8.92 1.52
N LEU A 43 -2.24 -7.80 0.79
CA LEU A 43 -3.34 -6.85 0.84
C LEU A 43 -4.38 -7.08 -0.26
N ARG A 44 -4.22 -8.11 -1.10
CA ARG A 44 -5.04 -8.36 -2.30
C ARG A 44 -6.53 -8.29 -1.99
N ASP A 45 -6.96 -8.99 -0.94
CA ASP A 45 -8.38 -9.11 -0.59
C ASP A 45 -8.98 -7.82 0.01
N LEU A 46 -8.13 -6.81 0.28
CA LEU A 46 -8.49 -5.47 0.75
C LEU A 46 -8.21 -4.38 -0.30
N CYS A 47 -7.61 -4.74 -1.44
CA CYS A 47 -7.08 -3.79 -2.41
C CYS A 47 -8.15 -3.43 -3.44
N GLU A 48 -8.72 -2.22 -3.34
CA GLU A 48 -9.74 -1.72 -4.28
C GLU A 48 -9.28 -1.77 -5.75
N TYR A 49 -7.99 -1.50 -6.02
CA TYR A 49 -7.44 -1.61 -7.36
C TYR A 49 -7.54 -3.04 -7.90
N TYR A 50 -7.15 -4.05 -7.11
CA TYR A 50 -7.23 -5.45 -7.53
C TYR A 50 -8.68 -5.91 -7.67
N LEU A 51 -9.54 -5.57 -6.71
CA LEU A 51 -10.96 -5.92 -6.73
C LEU A 51 -11.68 -5.33 -7.94
N ALA A 52 -11.27 -4.15 -8.42
CA ALA A 52 -11.82 -3.55 -9.64
C ALA A 52 -11.30 -4.18 -10.94
N LEU A 53 -10.26 -5.01 -10.89
CA LEU A 53 -9.77 -5.77 -12.05
C LEU A 53 -10.49 -7.12 -12.21
N GLU A 54 -11.10 -7.64 -11.13
CA GLU A 54 -11.91 -8.86 -11.21
C GLU A 54 -13.33 -8.52 -11.74
N PRO A 55 -13.82 -9.25 -12.75
CA PRO A 55 -15.14 -9.00 -13.34
C PRO A 55 -16.31 -9.45 -12.46
#